data_AF-A0A200JC40-F1
#
_entry.id   AF-A0A200JC40-F1
#
_cell.length_a   1.000
_cell.length_b   1.000
_cell.length_c   1.000
_cell.angle_alpha   90.00
_cell.angle_beta   90.00
_cell.angle_gamma   90.00
#
_symmetry.space_group_name_H-M   'P 1'
#
loop_
_entity.id
_entity.type
_entity.pdbx_description
1 polymer ?
#
loop_
_entity_poly.entity_id
_entity_poly.type
_entity_poly.pdbx_seq_one_letter_code
_entity_poly.pdbx_strand_id
1 'polypeptide(L)'
;VKNGKTIIYGGTPVNKIGPALVSLGKDKKVNLKYKDASNPSFTTIRNAISNKHDVIFSYFISSTKGHSVSVQGTWTGKKNNKNHDFIILADGWGMSARYINYTTKSNTVINKSMTEIWK
;
A
#
# COMPACT_ATOMS: atom_id res chain seq x y z
N VAL A 1 32.29 -4.31 -8.09
CA VAL A 1 31.24 -3.34 -8.49
C VAL A 1 31.45 -2.07 -7.68
N LYS A 2 31.93 -0.99 -8.32
CA LYS A 2 32.30 0.26 -7.65
C LYS A 2 31.07 1.16 -7.50
N ASN A 3 30.87 1.63 -6.26
CA ASN A 3 30.24 2.90 -5.87
C ASN A 3 28.70 2.94 -5.77
N GLY A 4 28.23 2.94 -4.52
CA GLY A 4 26.86 3.25 -4.10
C GLY A 4 26.43 4.68 -4.46
N LYS A 5 26.00 4.87 -5.71
CA LYS A 5 25.40 6.11 -6.23
C LYS A 5 23.88 5.96 -6.48
N THR A 6 23.18 5.14 -5.70
CA THR A 6 21.75 4.87 -5.94
C THR A 6 20.87 5.09 -4.72
N ILE A 7 21.32 5.91 -3.77
CA ILE A 7 20.40 6.51 -2.79
C ILE A 7 20.21 7.96 -3.21
N ILE A 8 19.24 8.20 -4.08
CA ILE A 8 18.68 9.54 -4.20
C ILE A 8 17.84 9.72 -2.94
N TYR A 9 18.33 10.52 -1.99
CA TYR A 9 17.51 10.97 -0.87
C TYR A 9 16.43 11.91 -1.43
N GLY A 10 15.27 11.33 -1.72
CA GLY A 10 14.12 11.96 -2.34
C GLY A 10 12.95 10.97 -2.36
N GLY A 11 11.72 11.49 -2.36
CA GLY A 11 10.52 10.65 -2.44
C GLY A 11 10.52 9.76 -3.69
N THR A 12 10.13 8.50 -3.55
CA THR A 12 9.93 7.60 -4.70
C THR A 12 8.55 7.86 -5.29
N PRO A 13 8.42 8.12 -6.61
CA PRO A 13 7.11 8.16 -7.25
C PRO A 13 6.41 6.81 -7.08
N VAL A 14 5.12 6.82 -6.71
CA VAL A 14 4.38 5.58 -6.39
C VAL A 14 4.47 4.55 -7.53
N ASN A 15 4.34 4.98 -8.79
CA ASN A 15 4.42 4.11 -9.97
C ASN A 15 5.80 3.45 -10.20
N LYS A 16 6.80 3.73 -9.36
CA LYS A 16 8.10 3.07 -9.37
C LYS A 16 8.24 1.96 -8.32
N ILE A 17 7.29 1.85 -7.36
CA ILE A 17 7.34 0.85 -6.29
C ILE A 17 7.24 -0.57 -6.87
N GLY A 18 6.19 -0.86 -7.65
CA GLY A 18 5.99 -2.18 -8.27
C GLY A 18 7.15 -2.66 -9.15
N PRO A 19 7.60 -1.86 -10.14
CA PRO A 19 8.76 -2.21 -10.96
C PRO A 19 10.04 -2.48 -10.16
N ALA A 20 10.30 -1.68 -9.12
CA ALA A 20 11.47 -1.86 -8.26
C ALA A 20 11.42 -3.19 -7.50
N LEU A 21 10.26 -3.58 -6.97
CA LEU A 21 10.08 -4.87 -6.30
C LEU A 21 10.24 -6.05 -7.25
N VAL A 22 9.73 -5.96 -8.48
CA VAL A 22 9.98 -6.99 -9.49
C VAL A 22 11.46 -7.09 -9.85
N SER A 23 12.15 -5.97 -10.00
CA SER A 23 13.60 -5.96 -10.25
C SER A 23 14.37 -6.64 -9.11
N LEU A 24 14.04 -6.28 -7.86
CA LEU A 24 14.64 -6.90 -6.68
C LEU A 24 14.33 -8.42 -6.62
N GLY A 25 13.11 -8.82 -6.95
CA GLY A 25 12.72 -10.23 -7.06
C GLY A 25 13.62 -10.99 -8.03
N LYS A 26 13.84 -10.45 -9.24
CA LYS A 26 14.73 -11.03 -10.25
C LYS A 26 16.16 -11.20 -9.72
N ASP A 27 16.71 -10.19 -9.06
CA ASP A 27 18.05 -10.27 -8.44
C ASP A 27 18.13 -11.37 -7.36
N LYS A 28 17.00 -11.64 -6.69
CA LYS A 28 16.86 -12.72 -5.70
C LYS A 28 16.38 -14.05 -6.30
N LYS A 29 16.33 -14.17 -7.63
CA LYS A 29 15.83 -15.37 -8.35
C LYS A 29 14.39 -15.74 -7.99
N VAL A 30 13.57 -14.74 -7.68
CA VAL A 30 12.13 -14.87 -7.43
C VAL A 30 11.37 -14.12 -8.52
N ASN A 31 10.50 -14.83 -9.24
CA ASN A 31 9.62 -14.19 -10.21
C ASN A 31 8.47 -13.53 -9.47
N LEU A 32 8.44 -12.20 -9.48
CA LEU A 32 7.36 -11.41 -8.94
C LEU A 32 6.58 -10.74 -10.07
N LYS A 33 5.28 -10.59 -9.86
CA LYS A 33 4.36 -9.78 -10.65
C LYS A 33 3.84 -8.66 -9.77
N TYR A 34 3.41 -7.59 -10.42
CA TYR A 34 2.78 -6.47 -9.72
C TYR A 34 1.62 -5.91 -10.51
N LYS A 35 0.73 -5.21 -9.80
CA LYS A 35 -0.35 -4.42 -10.38
C LYS A 35 -0.52 -3.16 -9.56
N ASP A 36 -0.58 -2.02 -10.25
CA ASP A 36 -0.88 -0.75 -9.63
C ASP A 36 -2.36 -0.40 -9.80
N ALA A 37 -2.93 0.28 -8.81
CA ALA A 37 -4.26 0.86 -8.85
C ALA A 37 -4.23 2.29 -8.31
N SER A 38 -4.69 3.24 -9.11
CA SER A 38 -4.96 4.62 -8.65
C SER A 38 -6.33 4.68 -8.00
N ASN A 39 -6.44 5.35 -6.85
CA ASN A 39 -7.65 5.46 -6.05
C ASN A 39 -8.41 4.11 -5.89
N PRO A 40 -7.74 3.06 -5.36
CA PRO A 40 -8.35 1.73 -5.28
C PRO A 40 -9.64 1.76 -4.45
N SER A 41 -10.62 0.95 -4.82
CA SER A 41 -11.81 0.73 -3.97
C SER A 41 -11.45 -0.17 -2.79
N PHE A 42 -12.28 -0.15 -1.73
CA PHE A 42 -12.10 -1.11 -0.63
C PHE A 42 -12.16 -2.56 -1.14
N THR A 43 -13.09 -2.86 -2.04
CA THR A 43 -13.22 -4.18 -2.67
C THR A 43 -11.95 -4.59 -3.42
N THR A 44 -11.30 -3.65 -4.11
CA THR A 44 -10.02 -3.91 -4.80
C THR A 44 -8.94 -4.35 -3.81
N ILE A 45 -8.80 -3.62 -2.70
CA ILE A 45 -7.82 -3.95 -1.64
C ILE A 45 -8.17 -5.30 -1.00
N ARG A 46 -9.45 -5.51 -0.66
CA ARG A 46 -9.94 -6.75 -0.06
C ARG A 46 -9.68 -7.97 -0.94
N ASN A 47 -9.91 -7.84 -2.25
CA ASN A 47 -9.67 -8.94 -3.19
C ASN A 47 -8.19 -9.30 -3.26
N ALA A 48 -7.28 -8.32 -3.31
CA ALA A 48 -5.84 -8.56 -3.30
C ALA A 48 -5.39 -9.29 -2.03
N ILE A 49 -5.83 -8.82 -0.86
CA ILE A 49 -5.54 -9.49 0.43
C ILE A 49 -6.13 -10.91 0.46
N SER A 50 -7.35 -11.11 -0.03
CA SER A 50 -8.00 -12.43 -0.09
C SER A 50 -7.25 -13.39 -1.02
N ASN A 51 -6.64 -12.87 -2.09
CA ASN A 51 -5.77 -13.61 -3.00
C ASN A 51 -4.36 -13.85 -2.44
N LYS A 52 -4.08 -13.44 -1.19
CA LYS A 52 -2.77 -13.55 -0.54
C LYS A 52 -1.67 -12.78 -1.29
N HIS A 53 -2.02 -11.66 -1.92
CA HIS A 53 -1.05 -10.78 -2.52
C HIS A 53 -0.55 -9.79 -1.46
N ASP A 54 0.73 -9.45 -1.54
CA ASP A 54 1.31 -8.38 -0.72
C ASP A 54 0.81 -7.03 -1.26
N VAL A 55 0.41 -6.13 -0.35
CA VAL A 55 -0.18 -4.86 -0.73
C VAL A 55 0.55 -3.72 -0.04
N ILE A 56 1.08 -2.81 -0.85
CA ILE A 56 1.56 -1.50 -0.40
C ILE A 56 0.49 -0.47 -0.73
N PHE A 57 0.09 0.30 0.28
CA PHE A 57 -0.87 1.38 0.14
C PHE A 57 -0.15 2.71 0.35
N SER A 58 -0.23 3.57 -0.65
CA SER A 58 0.46 4.85 -0.69
C SER A 58 -0.53 6.00 -0.77
N TYR A 59 -0.30 7.04 0.01
CA TYR A 59 -1.18 8.20 0.11
C TYR A 59 -0.44 9.45 0.57
N PHE A 60 -1.03 10.61 0.39
CA PHE A 60 -0.48 11.86 0.90
C PHE A 60 -1.11 12.22 2.25
N ILE A 61 -0.27 12.44 3.26
CA ILE A 61 -0.68 12.97 4.58
C ILE A 61 -0.74 14.51 4.57
N SER A 62 -0.06 15.15 3.63
CA SER A 62 -0.15 16.58 3.32
C SER A 62 0.26 16.83 1.86
N SER A 63 0.16 18.07 1.37
CA SER A 63 0.54 18.44 0.00
C SER A 63 2.01 18.13 -0.37
N THR A 64 2.89 18.02 0.63
CA THR A 64 4.33 17.80 0.43
C THR A 64 4.85 16.50 1.03
N LYS A 65 4.00 15.73 1.73
CA LYS A 65 4.39 14.50 2.42
C LYS A 65 3.53 13.32 1.96
N GLY A 66 4.16 12.47 1.17
CA GLY A 66 3.65 11.13 0.86
C GLY A 66 4.00 10.15 1.97
N HIS A 67 3.19 9.11 2.11
CA HIS A 67 3.40 8.01 3.03
C HIS A 67 3.02 6.69 2.36
N SER A 68 3.76 5.63 2.66
CA SER A 68 3.51 4.29 2.12
C SER A 68 3.60 3.27 3.24
N VAL A 69 2.61 2.41 3.31
CA VAL A 69 2.42 1.44 4.39
C VAL A 69 2.06 0.09 3.81
N SER A 70 2.30 -0.99 4.55
CA SER A 70 1.87 -2.32 4.13
C SER A 70 0.48 -2.62 4.67
N VAL A 71 -0.41 -3.11 3.81
CA VAL A 71 -1.76 -3.58 4.20
C VAL A 71 -1.66 -5.03 4.64
N GLN A 72 -2.13 -5.30 5.85
CA GLN A 72 -2.05 -6.62 6.49
C GLN A 72 -3.41 -7.31 6.56
N GLY A 73 -4.49 -6.59 6.29
CA GLY A 73 -5.84 -7.14 6.38
C GLY A 73 -6.93 -6.14 6.02
N THR A 74 -8.14 -6.64 5.96
CA THR A 74 -9.37 -5.84 5.79
C THR A 74 -10.43 -6.32 6.76
N TRP A 75 -11.24 -5.39 7.27
CA TRP A 75 -12.34 -5.70 8.18
C TRP A 75 -13.58 -4.87 7.84
N THR A 76 -14.77 -5.46 7.93
CA THR A 76 -16.03 -4.71 7.84
C THR A 76 -16.74 -4.82 9.18
N GLY A 77 -16.87 -3.68 9.88
CA GLY A 77 -17.62 -3.58 11.13
C GLY A 77 -18.98 -2.93 10.92
N LYS A 78 -19.91 -3.10 11.87
CA LYS A 78 -21.23 -2.47 11.83
C LYS A 78 -21.38 -1.50 13.01
N LYS A 79 -21.80 -0.26 12.73
CA LYS A 79 -22.14 0.74 13.76
C LYS A 79 -23.41 1.46 13.35
N ASN A 80 -24.38 1.58 14.26
CA ASN A 80 -25.68 2.22 13.99
C ASN A 80 -26.35 1.70 12.70
N ASN A 81 -26.37 0.37 12.52
CA ASN A 81 -26.88 -0.30 11.33
C ASN A 81 -26.18 0.01 9.99
N LYS A 82 -25.06 0.72 10.00
CA LYS A 82 -24.25 0.98 8.80
C LYS A 82 -22.95 0.17 8.84
N ASN A 83 -22.57 -0.35 7.68
CA ASN A 83 -21.28 -1.00 7.50
C ASN A 83 -20.17 0.04 7.39
N HIS A 84 -19.03 -0.28 7.98
CA HIS A 84 -17.81 0.51 7.94
C HIS A 84 -16.65 -0.40 7.58
N ASP A 85 -15.99 -0.08 6.50
CA ASP A 85 -14.87 -0.83 5.96
C ASP A 85 -13.56 -0.26 6.49
N PHE A 86 -12.66 -1.13 6.90
CA PHE A 86 -11.37 -0.81 7.48
C PHE A 86 -10.26 -1.55 6.76
N ILE A 87 -9.17 -0.85 6.46
CA ILE A 87 -7.90 -1.49 6.10
C ILE A 87 -7.01 -1.52 7.33
N ILE A 88 -6.33 -2.65 7.55
CA ILE A 88 -5.40 -2.89 8.65
C ILE A 88 -3.99 -2.71 8.11
N LEU A 89 -3.17 -1.90 8.78
CA LEU A 89 -1.89 -1.42 8.27
C LEU A 89 -0.75 -1.69 9.25
N ALA A 90 0.40 -2.05 8.69
CA ALA A 90 1.70 -1.92 9.34
C ALA A 90 2.34 -0.58 8.90
N ASP A 91 2.31 0.40 9.82
CA ASP A 91 2.64 1.82 9.56
C ASP A 91 4.08 2.21 10.03
N GLY A 92 4.75 1.34 10.78
CA GLY A 92 6.16 1.53 11.18
C GLY A 92 6.43 2.64 12.21
N TRP A 93 5.42 3.44 12.60
CA TRP A 93 5.55 4.48 13.65
C TRP A 93 5.40 3.93 15.08
N GLY A 94 6.04 2.78 15.37
CA GLY A 94 6.05 2.19 16.71
C GLY A 94 4.72 1.59 17.19
N MET A 95 3.77 1.35 16.28
CA MET A 95 2.50 0.70 16.58
C MET A 95 2.38 -0.64 15.85
N SER A 96 1.82 -1.64 16.53
CA SER A 96 1.65 -3.00 15.99
C SER A 96 0.68 -3.04 14.80
N ALA A 97 -0.50 -2.42 14.92
CA ALA A 97 -1.48 -2.31 13.83
C ALA A 97 -2.19 -0.95 13.87
N ARG A 98 -2.44 -0.39 12.69
CA ARG A 98 -3.30 0.78 12.50
C ARG A 98 -4.47 0.48 11.60
N TYR A 99 -5.56 1.23 11.78
CA TYR A 99 -6.79 1.05 11.05
C TYR A 99 -7.17 2.34 10.36
N ILE A 100 -7.37 2.29 9.04
CA ILE A 100 -8.00 3.39 8.30
C ILE A 100 -9.43 2.96 7.99
N ASN A 101 -10.40 3.73 8.49
CA ASN A 101 -11.80 3.57 8.12
C ASN A 101 -11.98 4.07 6.69
N TYR A 102 -11.99 3.15 5.73
CA TYR A 102 -12.07 3.43 4.31
C TYR A 102 -13.39 4.07 3.91
N THR A 103 -14.49 3.77 4.61
CA THR A 103 -15.81 4.35 4.34
C THR A 103 -15.87 5.85 4.64
N THR A 104 -15.28 6.29 5.76
CA THR A 104 -15.41 7.68 6.25
C THR A 104 -14.16 8.52 6.00
N LYS A 105 -12.97 7.91 6.00
CA LYS A 105 -11.69 8.58 5.80
C LYS A 105 -11.16 8.44 4.37
N SER A 106 -11.94 7.84 3.45
CA SER A 106 -11.64 7.82 2.01
C SER A 106 -11.20 9.18 1.49
N ASN A 107 -11.83 10.27 1.95
CA ASN A 107 -11.65 11.61 1.37
C ASN A 107 -10.57 12.44 2.08
N THR A 108 -10.20 12.08 3.32
CA THR A 108 -9.10 12.71 4.06
C THR A 108 -7.72 12.18 3.63
N VAL A 109 -7.71 11.04 2.95
CA VAL A 109 -6.51 10.44 2.39
C VAL A 109 -6.51 10.76 0.90
N ILE A 110 -5.73 11.75 0.49
CA ILE A 110 -5.68 12.25 -0.89
C ILE A 110 -4.65 11.48 -1.73
N ASN A 111 -4.91 11.38 -3.03
CA ASN A 111 -4.04 10.71 -4.01
C ASN A 111 -3.64 9.29 -3.58
N LYS A 112 -4.66 8.48 -3.26
CA LYS A 112 -4.48 7.09 -2.84
C LYS A 112 -4.02 6.26 -4.01
N SER A 113 -3.16 5.32 -3.72
CA SER A 113 -2.68 4.34 -4.68
C SER A 113 -2.33 3.05 -3.97
N MET A 114 -2.37 1.97 -4.73
CA MET A 114 -2.05 0.64 -4.25
C MET A 114 -1.11 -0.01 -5.25
N THR A 115 -0.07 -0.66 -4.73
CA THR A 115 0.74 -1.63 -5.47
C THR A 115 0.50 -3.00 -4.84
N GLU A 116 -0.04 -3.90 -5.65
CA GLU A 116 -0.23 -5.32 -5.36
C GLU A 116 0.97 -6.10 -5.90
N ILE A 117 1.54 -7.02 -5.13
CA ILE A 117 2.71 -7.83 -5.49
C ILE A 117 2.45 -9.31 -5.16
N TRP A 118 2.81 -10.21 -6.08
CA TRP A 118 2.66 -11.65 -5.88
C TRP A 118 3.67 -12.45 -6.73
N LYS A 119 3.74 -13.76 -6.52
CA LYS A 119 4.56 -14.70 -7.32
C LYS A 119 3.77 -15.24 -8.52
#